data_AF-A0A1A3EQG4-F1
#
_entry.id   AF-A0A1A3EQG4-F1
#
_cell.length_a   1.000
_cell.length_b   1.000
_cell.length_c   1.000
_cell.angle_alpha   90.00
_cell.angle_beta   90.00
_cell.angle_gamma   90.00
#
_symmetry.space_group_name_H-M   'P 1'
#
loop_
_entity.id
_entity.type
_entity.pdbx_description
1 polymer ?
#
loop_
_entity_poly.entity_id
_entity_poly.type
_entity_poly.pdbx_seq_one_letter_code
_entity_poly.pdbx_strand_id
1 'polypeptide(L)'
;MHLALEAIWLMLGEANRYFSAQQPWVLRKSESEADQARFRTVLYVTCEAVRIAALLVQPVMPDSAGKLLDLLGQAQDQRAFAAIGTRLAPGTALPAPTGVFPRYQVE
;
A
#
# COMPACT_ATOMS: atom_id res chain seq x y z
N MET A 1 6.11 6.37 -20.96
CA MET A 1 5.34 6.23 -19.70
C MET A 1 4.73 4.85 -19.52
N HIS A 2 4.22 4.18 -20.56
CA HIS A 2 3.60 2.85 -20.42
C HIS A 2 4.50 1.79 -19.74
N LEU A 3 5.78 1.68 -20.12
CA LEU A 3 6.72 0.74 -19.48
C LEU A 3 6.92 1.00 -17.97
N ALA A 4 6.89 2.27 -17.55
CA ALA A 4 7.01 2.62 -16.13
C ALA A 4 5.77 2.18 -15.35
N LEU A 5 4.57 2.40 -15.91
CA LEU A 5 3.32 1.95 -15.32
C LEU A 5 3.23 0.42 -15.31
N GLU A 6 3.65 -0.25 -16.38
CA GLU A 6 3.73 -1.70 -16.44
C GLU A 6 4.63 -2.25 -15.32
N ALA A 7 5.81 -1.69 -15.12
CA ALA A 7 6.72 -2.11 -14.05
C ALA A 7 6.10 -1.93 -12.65
N ILE A 8 5.40 -0.80 -12.42
CA ILE A 8 4.69 -0.56 -11.15
C ILE A 8 3.57 -1.60 -10.95
N TRP A 9 2.82 -1.91 -12.00
CA TRP A 9 1.72 -2.90 -11.94
C TRP A 9 2.23 -4.33 -11.77
N LEU A 10 3.38 -4.68 -12.36
CA LEU A 10 4.03 -5.98 -12.12
C LEU A 10 4.39 -6.13 -10.65
N MET A 11 4.97 -5.09 -10.02
CA MET A 11 5.26 -5.09 -8.58
C MET A 11 3.98 -5.21 -7.74
N LEU A 12 2.91 -4.49 -8.08
CA LEU A 12 1.61 -4.64 -7.41
C LEU A 12 1.02 -6.04 -7.57
N GLY A 13 1.22 -6.67 -8.73
CA GLY A 13 0.86 -8.06 -8.98
C GLY A 13 1.57 -9.01 -8.02
N GLU A 14 2.88 -8.86 -7.84
CA GLU A 14 3.65 -9.64 -6.86
C GLU A 14 3.22 -9.34 -5.42
N ALA A 15 2.93 -8.07 -5.08
CA ALA A 15 2.42 -7.71 -3.76
C ALA A 15 1.07 -8.39 -3.45
N ASN A 16 0.18 -8.49 -4.46
CA ASN A 16 -1.09 -9.19 -4.33
C ASN A 16 -0.91 -10.71 -4.17
N ARG A 17 0.00 -11.31 -4.94
CA ARG A 17 0.36 -12.74 -4.80
C ARG A 17 0.92 -13.02 -3.40
N TYR A 18 1.84 -12.19 -2.93
CA TYR A 18 2.37 -12.25 -1.57
C TYR A 18 1.25 -12.17 -0.53
N PHE A 19 0.40 -11.13 -0.60
CA PHE A 19 -0.69 -10.94 0.37
C PHE A 19 -1.65 -12.15 0.41
N SER A 20 -1.98 -12.69 -0.75
CA SER A 20 -2.85 -13.87 -0.88
C SER A 20 -2.21 -15.13 -0.31
N ALA A 21 -0.93 -15.38 -0.59
CA ALA A 21 -0.20 -16.52 -0.07
C ALA A 21 0.01 -16.46 1.45
N GLN A 22 0.14 -15.26 2.01
CA GLN A 22 0.36 -15.05 3.44
C GLN A 22 -0.91 -15.11 4.29
N GLN A 23 -2.09 -14.99 3.69
CA GLN A 23 -3.40 -15.10 4.36
C GLN A 23 -3.48 -14.36 5.72
N PRO A 24 -3.18 -13.05 5.79
CA PRO A 24 -3.12 -12.34 7.07
C PRO A 24 -4.44 -12.35 7.85
N TRP A 25 -5.58 -12.52 7.18
CA TRP A 25 -6.89 -12.68 7.82
C TRP A 25 -7.02 -14.00 8.62
N VAL A 26 -6.25 -15.02 8.28
CA VAL A 26 -6.12 -16.27 9.07
C VAL A 26 -5.16 -16.02 10.22
N LEU A 27 -3.96 -15.47 9.95
CA LEU A 27 -2.95 -15.18 10.97
C LEU A 27 -3.50 -14.31 12.10
N ARG A 28 -4.37 -13.33 11.78
CA ARG A 28 -5.04 -12.46 12.75
C ARG A 28 -5.77 -13.23 13.84
N LYS A 29 -6.29 -14.42 13.55
CA LYS A 29 -7.09 -15.25 14.47
C LYS A 29 -6.24 -16.15 15.37
N SER A 30 -4.95 -16.30 15.08
CA SER A 30 -4.05 -17.17 15.86
C SER A 30 -3.66 -16.51 17.18
N GLU A 31 -3.52 -17.31 18.24
CA GLU A 31 -3.01 -16.86 19.54
C GLU A 31 -1.48 -17.00 19.66
N SER A 32 -0.83 -17.63 18.67
CA SER A 32 0.62 -17.81 18.64
C SER A 32 1.35 -16.47 18.45
N GLU A 33 2.36 -16.21 19.28
CA GLU A 33 3.21 -15.02 19.14
C GLU A 33 3.90 -14.95 17.77
N ALA A 34 4.33 -16.10 17.23
CA ALA A 34 4.98 -16.18 15.94
C ALA A 34 4.03 -15.78 14.79
N ASP A 35 2.77 -16.24 14.85
CA ASP A 35 1.76 -15.89 13.85
C ASP A 35 1.37 -14.41 13.93
N GLN A 36 1.27 -13.87 15.15
CA GLN A 36 1.00 -12.45 15.37
C GLN A 36 2.16 -11.57 14.88
N ALA A 37 3.41 -11.99 15.07
CA ALA A 37 4.58 -11.32 14.49
C ALA A 37 4.55 -11.38 12.96
N ARG A 38 4.17 -12.53 12.38
CA ARG A 38 4.03 -12.66 10.93
C ARG A 38 2.90 -11.79 10.38
N PHE A 39 1.75 -11.77 11.03
CA PHE A 39 0.61 -10.92 10.68
C PHE A 39 1.01 -9.45 10.56
N ARG A 40 1.69 -8.91 11.59
CA ARG A 40 2.19 -7.51 11.57
C ARG A 40 3.18 -7.27 10.42
N THR A 41 4.08 -8.21 10.19
CA THR A 41 5.08 -8.12 9.12
C THR A 41 4.43 -8.12 7.74
N VAL A 42 3.46 -8.99 7.50
CA VAL A 42 2.74 -9.08 6.23
C VAL A 42 2.00 -7.78 5.94
N LEU A 43 1.24 -7.25 6.91
CA LEU A 43 0.55 -5.98 6.73
C LEU A 43 1.50 -4.82 6.47
N TYR A 44 2.59 -4.75 7.24
CA TYR A 44 3.60 -3.69 7.05
C TYR A 44 4.19 -3.73 5.63
N VAL A 45 4.61 -4.90 5.17
CA VAL A 45 5.21 -5.06 3.82
C VAL A 45 4.20 -4.69 2.74
N THR A 46 2.95 -5.10 2.86
CA THR A 46 1.90 -4.74 1.89
C THR A 46 1.63 -3.24 1.89
N CYS A 47 1.53 -2.60 3.06
CA CYS A 47 1.37 -1.15 3.16
C CYS A 47 2.56 -0.39 2.56
N GLU A 48 3.79 -0.85 2.79
CA GLU A 48 5.00 -0.23 2.23
C GLU A 48 5.07 -0.36 0.70
N ALA A 49 4.69 -1.52 0.14
CA ALA A 49 4.59 -1.71 -1.30
C ALA A 49 3.57 -0.76 -1.93
N VAL A 50 2.39 -0.62 -1.30
CA VAL A 50 1.35 0.32 -1.73
C VAL A 50 1.83 1.77 -1.61
N ARG A 51 2.55 2.14 -0.54
CA ARG A 51 3.13 3.48 -0.36
C ARG A 51 4.06 3.85 -1.52
N ILE A 52 5.00 2.96 -1.85
CA ILE A 52 5.95 3.17 -2.95
C ILE A 52 5.20 3.28 -4.29
N ALA A 53 4.24 2.39 -4.56
CA ALA A 53 3.43 2.47 -5.77
C ALA A 53 2.68 3.81 -5.85
N ALA A 54 2.01 4.22 -4.76
CA ALA A 54 1.29 5.49 -4.68
C ALA A 54 2.20 6.68 -4.95
N LEU A 55 3.41 6.73 -4.38
CA LEU A 55 4.40 7.77 -4.67
C LEU A 55 4.75 7.81 -6.16
N LEU A 56 5.01 6.67 -6.78
CA LEU A 56 5.45 6.56 -8.17
C LEU A 56 4.35 6.88 -9.19
N VAL A 57 3.08 6.65 -8.84
CA VAL A 57 1.95 6.94 -9.74
C VAL A 57 1.42 8.38 -9.65
N GLN A 58 1.94 9.20 -8.73
CA GLN A 58 1.55 10.62 -8.61
C GLN A 58 1.55 11.39 -9.95
N PRO A 59 2.53 11.22 -10.88
CA PRO A 59 2.51 11.92 -12.16
C PRO A 59 1.40 11.50 -13.12
N VAL A 60 0.72 10.39 -12.86
CA VAL A 60 -0.31 9.81 -13.75
C VAL A 60 -1.70 9.90 -13.14
N MET A 61 -1.83 9.73 -11.81
CA MET A 61 -3.10 9.80 -11.08
C MET A 61 -2.91 10.62 -9.79
N PRO A 62 -2.67 11.94 -9.87
CA PRO A 62 -2.28 12.75 -8.72
C PRO A 62 -3.30 12.70 -7.57
N ASP A 63 -4.60 12.83 -7.87
CA ASP A 63 -5.64 12.85 -6.84
C ASP A 63 -5.81 11.48 -6.16
N SER A 64 -5.84 10.40 -6.94
CA SER A 64 -5.98 9.04 -6.39
C SER A 64 -4.73 8.60 -5.62
N ALA A 65 -3.55 8.94 -6.12
CA ALA A 65 -2.28 8.72 -5.43
C ALA A 65 -2.23 9.50 -4.11
N GLY A 66 -2.64 10.77 -4.14
CA GLY A 66 -2.74 11.62 -2.95
C GLY A 66 -3.66 11.01 -1.89
N LYS A 67 -4.86 10.55 -2.27
CA LYS A 67 -5.80 9.86 -1.38
C LYS A 67 -5.21 8.60 -0.77
N LEU A 68 -4.49 7.77 -1.54
CA LEU A 68 -3.80 6.59 -0.99
C LEU A 68 -2.73 6.98 0.03
N LEU A 69 -1.97 8.04 -0.25
CA LEU A 69 -0.93 8.55 0.67
C LEU A 69 -1.56 9.14 1.95
N ASP A 70 -2.73 9.79 1.85
CA ASP A 70 -3.52 10.21 3.01
C ASP A 70 -3.94 9.00 3.87
N LEU A 71 -4.45 7.95 3.24
CA LEU A 71 -4.85 6.70 3.92
C LEU A 71 -3.68 5.96 4.57
N LEU A 72 -2.45 6.21 4.09
CA LEU A 72 -1.20 5.71 4.67
C LEU A 72 -0.54 6.69 5.66
N GLY A 73 -1.24 7.77 6.03
CA GLY A 73 -0.77 8.76 7.01
C GLY A 73 0.46 9.55 6.55
N GLN A 74 0.73 9.64 5.26
CA GLN A 74 1.88 10.37 4.73
C GLN A 74 1.58 11.86 4.65
N ALA A 75 2.35 12.70 5.34
CA ALA A 75 2.22 14.15 5.22
C ALA A 75 2.59 14.64 3.81
N GLN A 76 2.13 15.83 3.41
CA GLN A 76 2.31 16.35 2.04
C GLN A 76 3.79 16.56 1.68
N ASP A 77 4.61 16.95 2.64
CA ASP A 77 6.06 17.11 2.52
C ASP A 77 6.83 15.77 2.42
N GLN A 78 6.17 14.65 2.72
CA GLN A 78 6.73 13.29 2.63
C GLN A 78 6.32 12.57 1.33
N ARG A 79 5.88 13.31 0.30
CA ARG A 79 5.39 12.72 -0.97
C ARG A 79 6.34 12.90 -2.16
N ALA A 80 7.47 13.57 -1.96
CA ALA A 80 8.51 13.65 -2.99
C ALA A 80 9.18 12.28 -3.21
N PHE A 81 9.79 12.06 -4.37
CA PHE A 81 10.50 10.80 -4.65
C PHE A 81 11.67 10.53 -3.68
N ALA A 82 12.24 11.57 -3.07
CA ALA A 82 13.22 11.39 -1.99
C ALA A 82 12.68 10.55 -0.82
N ALA A 83 11.36 10.58 -0.58
CA ALA A 83 10.71 9.78 0.46
C ALA A 83 10.58 8.29 0.11
N ILE A 84 10.91 7.85 -1.12
CA ILE A 84 10.87 6.42 -1.49
C ILE A 84 11.86 5.63 -0.63
N GLY A 85 13.05 6.18 -0.35
CA GLY A 85 14.07 5.55 0.49
C GLY A 85 13.70 5.48 1.97
N THR A 86 12.78 6.33 2.43
CA THR A 86 12.30 6.35 3.81
C THR A 86 11.10 5.43 3.94
N ARG A 87 11.24 4.36 4.74
CA ARG A 87 10.17 3.39 4.99
C ARG A 87 9.02 4.00 5.78
N LEU A 88 7.83 3.41 5.63
CA LEU A 88 6.68 3.71 6.49
C LEU A 88 7.05 3.57 7.97
N ALA A 89 6.83 4.59 8.78
CA ALA A 89 7.15 4.54 10.21
C ALA A 89 6.11 3.67 10.96
N PRO A 90 6.53 2.62 11.70
CA PRO A 90 5.62 1.87 12.58
C PRO A 90 4.99 2.80 13.63
N GLY A 91 3.70 2.58 13.91
CA GLY A 91 2.94 3.43 14.85
C GLY A 91 2.30 4.67 14.23
N THR A 92 2.51 4.92 12.93
CA THR A 92 1.78 5.97 12.20
C THR A 92 0.27 5.72 12.29
N ALA A 93 -0.48 6.72 12.76
CA ALA A 93 -1.94 6.63 12.82
C ALA A 93 -2.53 6.70 11.41
N LEU A 94 -3.40 5.75 11.09
CA LEU A 94 -4.10 5.69 9.81
C LEU A 94 -5.55 6.13 9.98
N PRO A 95 -6.10 6.98 9.09
CA PRO A 95 -7.51 7.32 9.11
C PRO A 95 -8.36 6.08 8.75
N ALA A 96 -9.67 6.17 8.96
CA ALA A 96 -10.60 5.14 8.52
C ALA A 96 -10.50 4.95 6.98
N PRO A 97 -10.29 3.70 6.47
CA PRO A 97 -10.15 3.47 5.04
C PRO A 97 -11.39 3.87 4.25
N THR A 98 -11.18 4.55 3.12
CA THR A 98 -12.22 4.89 2.15
C THR A 98 -11.86 4.36 0.76
N GLY A 99 -12.87 4.12 -0.09
CA GLY A 99 -12.64 3.62 -1.45
C GLY A 99 -12.00 4.68 -2.34
N VAL A 100 -10.87 4.35 -2.98
CA VAL A 100 -10.15 5.26 -3.88
C VAL A 100 -10.51 5.02 -5.35
N PHE A 101 -10.62 3.75 -5.77
CA PHE A 101 -10.88 3.36 -7.15
C PHE A 101 -12.28 2.73 -7.28
N PRO A 102 -13.32 3.50 -7.67
CA PRO A 102 -14.65 2.95 -7.91
C PRO A 102 -14.64 2.07 -9.17
N ARG A 103 -15.51 1.06 -9.20
CA ARG A 103 -15.74 0.28 -10.43
C ARG A 103 -16.51 1.14 -11.43
N TYR A 104 -16.21 0.99 -12.71
CA TYR A 104 -17.02 1.55 -13.78
C TYR A 104 -18.47 1.02 -13.69
N GLN A 105 -19.45 1.91 -13.85
CA GLN A 105 -20.87 1.59 -13.88
C GLN A 105 -21.40 2.06 -15.24
N VAL A 106 -22.03 1.13 -15.98
CA VAL A 106 -22.77 1.45 -17.20
C VAL A 106 -24.15 1.95 -16.75
N GLU A 107 -24.54 3.14 -17.19
CA GLU A 107 -25.94 3.61 -17.05
C GLU A 107 -26.90 2.77 -17.89
#